data_AF-A0A2S9Q0P4-F1
#
_entry.id   AF-A0A2S9Q0P4-F1
#
_cell.length_a   1.000
_cell.length_b   1.000
_cell.length_c   1.000
_cell.angle_alpha   90.00
_cell.angle_beta   90.00
_cell.angle_gamma   90.00
#
_symmetry.space_group_name_H-M   'P 1'
#
loop_
_entity.id
_entity.type
_entity.pdbx_description
1 polymer ?
#
loop_
_entity_poly.entity_id
_entity_poly.type
_entity_poly.pdbx_seq_one_letter_code
_entity_poly.pdbx_strand_id
1 'polypeptide(L)'
;MLIGEVARRCGVSARMLRHYETLGLVRPTGRTGTGYRAYAEDDLRRIFHVESLRSLGLSLREVARALDDPGFSPAGLVDDLIRRTGERLAAETELLTRLRRIDAAGPADWDDVLQAVALLRALGSASPRARQRAALASATEAPAPVDALVDAVLAERDPNVAGALRWALARAGQDALAPLSRGLGSPDAAVRRRAVRAVAGLPPGPAVTEVLREAHRTSPDVAVRRHAALTLGARGVADAVPTLVDMVVVEVNDVDAADALSTLAARPAPAERIAALLVERLAHRATGPAARRRLTQALAGIPGPTATRALADLCEDEDRAVALTASYVLGMREGPG
;
A
#
# COMPACT_ATOMS: atom_id res chain seq x y z
N MET A 1 21.15 -33.66 -49.37
CA MET A 1 22.37 -33.08 -48.75
C MET A 1 22.95 -34.04 -47.73
N LEU A 2 24.28 -34.09 -47.56
CA LEU A 2 24.94 -34.90 -46.53
C LEU A 2 24.95 -34.17 -45.18
N ILE A 3 25.10 -34.91 -44.07
CA ILE A 3 25.02 -34.37 -42.70
C ILE A 3 25.95 -33.15 -42.45
N GLY A 4 27.16 -33.14 -43.01
CA GLY A 4 28.10 -32.02 -42.83
C GLY A 4 27.72 -30.76 -43.60
N GLU A 5 26.95 -30.91 -44.68
CA GLU A 5 26.42 -29.79 -45.47
C GLU A 5 25.18 -29.19 -44.80
N VAL A 6 24.29 -30.07 -44.29
CA VAL A 6 23.11 -29.69 -43.50
C VAL A 6 23.52 -28.98 -42.20
N ALA A 7 24.51 -29.53 -41.50
CA ALA A 7 25.06 -28.92 -40.28
C ALA A 7 25.50 -27.47 -40.51
N ARG A 8 26.27 -27.22 -41.58
CA ARG A 8 26.71 -25.86 -41.95
C ARG A 8 25.53 -24.96 -42.32
N ARG A 9 24.59 -25.46 -43.14
CA ARG A 9 23.47 -24.65 -43.65
C ARG A 9 22.45 -24.29 -42.55
N CYS A 10 22.24 -25.17 -41.58
CA CYS A 10 21.34 -24.96 -40.45
C CYS A 10 22.03 -24.37 -39.20
N GLY A 11 23.36 -24.12 -39.25
CA GLY A 11 24.09 -23.54 -38.12
C GLY A 11 24.23 -24.46 -36.89
N VAL A 12 24.09 -25.77 -37.07
CA VAL A 12 24.13 -26.76 -35.99
C VAL A 12 25.30 -27.72 -36.17
N SER A 13 25.82 -28.30 -35.09
CA SER A 13 26.87 -29.32 -35.22
C SER A 13 26.31 -30.63 -35.78
N ALA A 14 27.13 -31.40 -36.51
CA ALA A 14 26.75 -32.76 -36.93
C ALA A 14 26.42 -33.69 -35.74
N ARG A 15 26.99 -33.41 -34.55
CA ARG A 15 26.64 -34.08 -33.29
C ARG A 15 25.22 -33.73 -32.85
N MET A 16 24.83 -32.47 -32.94
CA MET A 16 23.49 -31.99 -32.60
C MET A 16 22.43 -32.56 -33.56
N LEU A 17 22.72 -32.65 -34.87
CA LEU A 17 21.83 -33.34 -35.82
C LEU A 17 21.60 -34.82 -35.47
N ARG A 18 22.67 -35.55 -35.12
CA ARG A 18 22.54 -36.94 -34.64
C ARG A 18 21.74 -37.03 -33.35
N HIS A 19 21.85 -36.03 -32.48
CA HIS A 19 21.05 -35.96 -31.27
C HIS A 19 19.56 -35.74 -31.58
N TYR A 20 19.23 -34.85 -32.52
CA TYR A 20 17.85 -34.64 -32.98
C TYR A 20 17.26 -35.89 -33.64
N GLU A 21 18.04 -36.63 -34.42
CA GLU A 21 17.64 -37.93 -34.94
C GLU A 21 17.33 -38.93 -33.83
N THR A 22 18.20 -39.00 -32.81
CA THR A 22 18.01 -39.92 -31.67
C THR A 22 16.73 -39.59 -30.90
N LEU A 23 16.38 -38.30 -30.81
CA LEU A 23 15.15 -37.82 -30.19
C LEU A 23 13.92 -37.89 -31.12
N GLY A 24 14.08 -38.35 -32.36
CA GLY A 24 13.00 -38.42 -33.35
C GLY A 24 12.56 -37.06 -33.91
N LEU A 25 13.24 -35.97 -33.54
CA LEU A 25 12.92 -34.60 -33.95
C LEU A 25 13.18 -34.37 -35.44
N VAL A 26 14.12 -35.09 -36.04
CA VAL A 26 14.45 -35.01 -37.47
C VAL A 26 14.71 -36.42 -37.94
N ARG A 27 14.23 -36.80 -39.13
CA ARG A 27 14.50 -38.10 -39.73
C ARG A 27 15.12 -37.87 -41.10
N PRO A 28 16.27 -38.47 -41.43
CA PRO A 28 16.84 -38.32 -42.76
C PRO A 28 15.90 -38.93 -43.79
N THR A 29 15.59 -38.19 -44.86
CA THR A 29 14.72 -38.65 -45.96
C THR A 29 15.21 -39.95 -46.60
N GLY A 30 16.52 -40.23 -46.58
CA GLY A 30 17.03 -41.51 -47.05
C GLY A 30 18.53 -41.70 -46.85
N ARG A 31 19.09 -42.65 -47.61
CA ARG A 31 20.53 -42.88 -47.69
C ARG A 31 21.00 -42.74 -49.13
N THR A 32 22.20 -42.23 -49.34
CA THR A 32 22.83 -42.20 -50.66
C THR A 32 23.12 -43.63 -51.14
N GLY A 33 23.36 -43.82 -52.45
CA GLY A 33 23.78 -45.12 -53.00
C GLY A 33 25.09 -45.67 -52.39
N THR A 34 25.84 -44.84 -51.66
CA THR A 34 27.06 -45.17 -50.92
C THR A 34 26.83 -45.36 -49.40
N GLY A 35 25.57 -45.34 -48.93
CA GLY A 35 25.19 -45.66 -47.54
C GLY A 35 25.15 -44.50 -46.54
N TYR A 36 25.52 -43.28 -46.96
CA TYR A 36 25.50 -42.07 -46.11
C TYR A 36 24.09 -41.52 -45.92
N ARG A 37 23.81 -40.86 -44.79
CA ARG A 37 22.53 -40.17 -44.55
C ARG A 37 22.33 -39.02 -45.52
N ALA A 38 21.15 -38.97 -46.14
CA ALA A 38 20.73 -37.90 -47.04
C ALA A 38 19.50 -37.18 -46.47
N TYR A 39 19.56 -35.85 -46.44
CA TYR A 39 18.47 -34.98 -45.98
C TYR A 39 17.92 -34.17 -47.16
N ALA A 40 16.59 -34.04 -47.22
CA ALA A 40 15.87 -33.21 -48.18
C ALA A 40 15.62 -31.80 -47.61
N GLU A 41 15.12 -30.88 -48.44
CA GLU A 41 14.84 -29.50 -48.01
C GLU A 41 13.78 -29.44 -46.89
N ASP A 42 12.83 -30.38 -46.84
CA ASP A 42 11.86 -30.48 -45.76
C ASP A 42 12.50 -30.86 -44.41
N ASP A 43 13.55 -31.68 -44.44
CA ASP A 43 14.33 -32.00 -43.24
C ASP A 43 15.05 -30.74 -42.72
N LEU A 44 15.55 -29.89 -43.62
CA LEU A 44 16.14 -28.61 -43.27
C LEU A 44 15.10 -27.66 -42.66
N ARG A 45 13.91 -27.56 -43.24
CA ARG A 45 12.80 -26.77 -42.67
C ARG A 45 12.44 -27.22 -41.26
N ARG A 46 12.39 -28.54 -41.03
CA ARG A 46 12.14 -29.10 -39.68
C ARG A 46 13.28 -28.77 -38.72
N ILE A 47 14.54 -28.85 -39.15
CA ILE A 47 15.70 -28.44 -38.32
C ILE A 47 15.62 -26.94 -37.97
N PHE A 48 15.30 -26.07 -38.93
CA PHE A 48 15.14 -24.64 -38.66
C PHE A 48 13.99 -24.38 -37.67
N HIS A 49 12.89 -25.12 -37.77
CA HIS A 49 11.76 -25.01 -36.83
C HIS A 49 12.19 -25.44 -35.41
N VAL A 50 12.93 -26.54 -35.29
CA VAL A 50 13.50 -27.01 -34.01
C VAL A 50 14.40 -25.94 -33.38
N GLU A 51 15.32 -25.35 -34.15
CA GLU A 51 16.21 -24.30 -33.63
C GLU A 51 15.44 -23.03 -33.27
N SER A 52 14.44 -22.65 -34.08
CA SER A 52 13.61 -21.47 -33.80
C SER A 52 12.87 -21.63 -32.48
N LEU A 53 12.21 -22.77 -32.26
CA LEU A 53 11.51 -23.04 -31.00
C LEU A 53 12.48 -23.15 -29.81
N ARG A 54 13.65 -23.75 -30.00
CA ARG A 54 14.68 -23.81 -28.96
C ARG A 54 15.20 -22.42 -28.58
N SER A 55 15.34 -21.51 -29.54
CA SER A 55 15.75 -20.13 -29.28
C SER A 55 14.72 -19.34 -28.46
N LEU A 56 13.45 -19.76 -28.49
CA LEU A 56 12.37 -19.24 -27.65
C LEU A 56 12.35 -19.83 -26.23
N GLY A 57 13.33 -20.67 -25.88
CA GLY A 57 13.48 -21.22 -24.53
C GLY A 57 12.81 -22.58 -24.32
N LEU A 58 12.29 -23.23 -25.37
CA LEU A 58 11.75 -24.58 -25.25
C LEU A 58 12.86 -25.61 -25.06
N SER A 59 12.62 -26.59 -24.20
CA SER A 59 13.41 -27.80 -24.15
C SER A 59 13.14 -28.68 -25.39
N LEU A 60 14.11 -29.52 -25.80
CA LEU A 60 13.93 -30.41 -26.95
C LEU A 60 12.72 -31.36 -26.84
N ARG A 61 12.30 -31.70 -25.61
CA ARG A 61 11.09 -32.47 -25.37
C ARG A 61 9.81 -31.67 -25.66
N GLU A 62 9.80 -30.39 -25.31
CA GLU A 62 8.68 -29.49 -25.62
C GLU A 62 8.61 -29.18 -27.11
N VAL A 63 9.77 -29.01 -27.77
CA VAL A 63 9.85 -28.88 -29.22
C VAL A 63 9.26 -30.10 -29.92
N ALA A 64 9.57 -31.31 -29.45
CA ALA A 64 8.99 -32.53 -30.02
C ALA A 64 7.46 -32.54 -29.93
N ARG A 65 6.90 -32.24 -28.74
CA ARG A 65 5.45 -32.18 -28.55
C ARG A 65 4.79 -31.11 -29.41
N ALA A 66 5.40 -29.93 -29.51
CA ALA A 66 4.91 -28.83 -30.33
C ALA A 66 4.85 -29.19 -31.83
N LEU A 67 5.88 -29.88 -32.33
CA LEU A 67 5.97 -30.28 -33.74
C LEU A 67 5.10 -31.48 -34.11
N ASP A 68 4.73 -32.30 -33.12
CA ASP A 68 3.95 -33.53 -33.33
C ASP A 68 2.45 -33.35 -33.00
N ASP A 69 2.04 -32.19 -32.46
CA ASP A 69 0.65 -31.86 -32.14
C ASP A 69 -0.07 -31.20 -33.35
N PRO A 70 -1.09 -31.85 -33.96
CA PRO A 70 -1.85 -31.29 -35.08
C PRO A 70 -2.69 -30.06 -34.72
N GLY A 71 -2.99 -29.85 -33.43
CA GLY A 71 -3.71 -28.70 -32.89
C GLY A 71 -2.80 -27.53 -32.51
N PHE A 72 -1.50 -27.62 -32.82
CA PHE A 72 -0.51 -26.63 -32.45
C PHE A 72 -0.81 -25.24 -33.03
N SER A 73 -1.11 -24.28 -32.13
CA SER A 73 -1.22 -22.87 -32.47
C SER A 73 0.07 -22.14 -32.06
N PRO A 74 0.82 -21.54 -33.01
CA PRO A 74 1.99 -20.73 -32.68
C PRO A 74 1.69 -19.61 -31.70
N ALA A 75 0.51 -18.97 -31.81
CA ALA A 75 0.08 -17.94 -30.88
C ALA A 75 -0.12 -18.50 -29.46
N GLY A 76 -0.78 -19.66 -29.34
CA GLY A 76 -0.99 -20.31 -28.03
C GLY A 76 0.31 -20.75 -27.36
N LEU A 77 1.31 -21.19 -28.14
CA LEU A 77 2.65 -21.46 -27.60
C LEU A 77 3.30 -20.18 -27.07
N VAL A 78 3.30 -19.11 -27.85
CA VAL A 78 3.91 -17.84 -27.45
C VAL A 78 3.24 -17.28 -26.19
N ASP A 79 1.90 -17.33 -26.10
CA ASP A 79 1.15 -16.91 -24.91
C ASP A 79 1.54 -17.73 -23.67
N ASP A 80 1.68 -19.05 -23.82
CA ASP A 80 2.11 -19.92 -22.73
C ASP A 80 3.55 -19.64 -22.28
N LEU A 81 4.47 -19.39 -23.23
CA LEU A 81 5.85 -18.99 -22.90
C LEU A 81 5.91 -17.64 -22.19
N ILE A 82 5.14 -16.65 -22.64
CA ILE A 82 5.02 -15.34 -22.00
C ILE A 82 4.53 -15.53 -20.57
N ARG A 83 3.46 -16.30 -20.37
CA ARG A 83 2.88 -16.58 -19.06
C ARG A 83 3.89 -17.26 -18.13
N ARG A 84 4.51 -18.37 -18.54
CA ARG A 84 5.51 -19.09 -17.72
C ARG A 84 6.73 -18.24 -17.40
N THR A 85 7.19 -17.46 -18.37
CA THR A 85 8.33 -16.54 -18.17
C THR A 85 7.94 -15.43 -17.19
N GLY A 86 6.73 -14.88 -17.31
CA GLY A 86 6.18 -13.93 -16.35
C GLY A 86 6.07 -14.50 -14.94
N GLU A 87 5.58 -15.73 -14.79
CA GLU A 87 5.52 -16.44 -13.50
C GLU A 87 6.90 -16.64 -12.89
N ARG A 88 7.91 -17.02 -13.69
CA ARG A 88 9.30 -17.15 -13.23
C ARG A 88 9.87 -15.80 -12.80
N LEU A 89 9.68 -14.74 -13.59
CA LEU A 89 10.14 -13.39 -13.24
C LEU A 89 9.47 -12.88 -11.96
N ALA A 90 8.18 -13.14 -11.78
CA ALA A 90 7.47 -12.78 -10.56
C ALA A 90 8.04 -13.52 -9.34
N ALA A 91 8.30 -14.83 -9.45
CA ALA A 91 8.91 -15.63 -8.39
C ALA A 91 10.33 -15.19 -8.05
N GLU A 92 11.16 -14.89 -9.06
CA GLU A 92 12.52 -14.36 -8.88
C GLU A 92 12.51 -12.97 -8.25
N THR A 93 11.58 -12.09 -8.65
CA THR A 93 11.40 -10.76 -8.06
C THR A 93 10.97 -10.83 -6.60
N GLU A 94 10.06 -11.75 -6.26
CA GLU A 94 9.65 -12.01 -4.87
C GLU A 94 10.81 -12.55 -4.03
N LEU A 95 11.60 -13.49 -4.57
CA LEU A 95 12.79 -13.99 -3.91
C LEU A 95 13.80 -12.85 -3.65
N LEU A 96 14.10 -12.04 -4.67
CA LEU A 96 15.00 -10.90 -4.54
C LEU A 96 14.50 -9.89 -3.49
N THR A 97 13.20 -9.62 -3.45
CA THR A 97 12.58 -8.73 -2.46
C THR A 97 12.77 -9.28 -1.05
N ARG A 98 12.55 -10.60 -0.86
CA ARG A 98 12.77 -11.25 0.43
C ARG A 98 14.24 -11.22 0.85
N LEU A 99 15.17 -11.48 -0.07
CA LEU A 99 16.60 -11.42 0.20
C LEU A 99 17.05 -10.01 0.60
N ARG A 100 16.59 -8.97 -0.11
CA ARG A 100 16.88 -7.57 0.25
C ARG A 100 16.33 -7.19 1.62
N ARG A 101 15.15 -7.70 2.00
CA ARG A 101 14.59 -7.50 3.33
C ARG A 101 15.47 -8.16 4.40
N ILE A 102 15.88 -9.40 4.18
CA ILE A 102 16.79 -10.09 5.12
C ILE A 102 18.10 -9.33 5.25
N ASP A 103 18.69 -8.89 4.13
CA ASP A 103 19.91 -8.07 4.12
C ASP A 103 19.74 -6.75 4.89
N ALA A 104 18.62 -6.05 4.69
CA ALA A 104 18.29 -4.80 5.40
C ALA A 104 18.07 -4.99 6.92
N ALA A 105 17.78 -6.20 7.40
CA ALA A 105 17.75 -6.49 8.83
C ALA A 105 19.15 -6.50 9.48
N GLY A 106 20.21 -6.53 8.67
CA GLY A 106 21.60 -6.55 9.14
C GLY A 106 21.96 -7.77 9.99
N PRO A 107 21.67 -9.01 9.56
CA PRO A 107 21.94 -10.21 10.35
C PRO A 107 23.45 -10.37 10.58
N ALA A 108 23.85 -10.65 11.83
CA ALA A 108 25.22 -10.94 12.19
C ALA A 108 25.58 -12.42 11.99
N ASP A 109 24.59 -13.31 12.11
CA ASP A 109 24.78 -14.76 11.99
C ASP A 109 23.58 -15.48 11.33
N TRP A 110 23.64 -16.82 11.29
CA TRP A 110 22.57 -17.65 10.73
C TRP A 110 21.29 -17.66 11.55
N ASP A 111 21.38 -17.47 12.87
CA ASP A 111 20.20 -17.43 13.74
C ASP A 111 19.40 -16.16 13.45
N ASP A 112 20.07 -15.02 13.24
CA ASP A 112 19.44 -13.77 12.79
C ASP A 112 18.74 -13.94 11.43
N VAL A 113 19.36 -14.64 10.48
CA VAL A 113 18.75 -14.93 9.17
C VAL A 113 17.48 -15.77 9.33
N LEU A 114 17.54 -16.84 10.14
CA LEU A 114 16.39 -17.71 10.39
C LEU A 114 15.26 -16.95 11.09
N GLN A 115 15.60 -16.09 12.04
CA GLN A 115 14.64 -15.23 12.75
C GLN A 115 13.97 -14.23 11.80
N ALA A 116 14.73 -13.58 10.92
CA ALA A 116 14.19 -12.68 9.90
C ALA A 116 13.25 -13.42 8.93
N VAL A 117 13.64 -14.62 8.47
CA VAL A 117 12.79 -15.46 7.61
C VAL A 117 11.48 -15.85 8.31
N ALA A 118 11.55 -16.25 9.59
CA ALA A 118 10.38 -16.62 10.38
C ALA A 118 9.44 -15.41 10.57
N LEU A 119 9.99 -14.24 10.86
CA LEU A 119 9.25 -13.00 11.03
C LEU A 119 8.53 -12.58 9.74
N LEU A 120 9.23 -12.61 8.59
CA LEU A 120 8.65 -12.28 7.29
C LEU A 120 7.51 -13.24 6.92
N ARG A 121 7.66 -14.55 7.18
CA ARG A 121 6.59 -15.53 6.98
C ARG A 121 5.40 -15.28 7.91
N ALA A 122 5.66 -14.93 9.16
CA ALA A 122 4.61 -14.66 10.14
C ALA A 122 3.81 -13.39 9.81
N LEU A 123 4.48 -12.32 9.31
CA LEU A 123 3.83 -11.11 8.80
C LEU A 123 2.95 -11.38 7.57
N GLY A 124 3.35 -12.32 6.71
CA GLY A 124 2.55 -12.76 5.54
C GLY A 124 1.52 -13.85 5.83
N SER A 125 1.34 -14.27 7.08
CA SER A 125 0.46 -15.39 7.43
C SER A 125 -1.01 -15.07 7.16
N ALA A 126 -1.79 -16.08 6.77
CA ALA A 126 -3.25 -15.95 6.71
C ALA A 126 -3.88 -15.69 8.10
N SER A 127 -3.22 -16.12 9.18
CA SER A 127 -3.72 -15.95 10.56
C SER A 127 -3.49 -14.53 11.09
N PRO A 128 -4.56 -13.77 11.44
CA PRO A 128 -4.41 -12.44 12.05
C PRO A 128 -3.58 -12.48 13.34
N ARG A 129 -3.80 -13.48 14.20
CA ARG A 129 -3.05 -13.64 15.45
C ARG A 129 -1.55 -13.84 15.21
N ALA A 130 -1.18 -14.58 14.16
CA ALA A 130 0.24 -14.76 13.80
C ALA A 130 0.86 -13.45 13.32
N ARG A 131 0.16 -12.71 12.46
CA ARG A 131 0.61 -11.39 11.98
C ARG A 131 0.73 -10.37 13.12
N GLN A 132 -0.23 -10.34 14.05
CA GLN A 132 -0.19 -9.46 15.22
C GLN A 132 1.01 -9.77 16.11
N ARG A 133 1.26 -11.06 16.42
CA ARG A 133 2.41 -11.47 17.23
C ARG A 133 3.72 -11.08 16.55
N ALA A 134 3.83 -11.30 15.25
CA ALA A 134 5.00 -10.91 14.46
C ALA A 134 5.24 -9.40 14.51
N ALA A 135 4.19 -8.60 14.32
CA ALA A 135 4.27 -7.14 14.42
C ALA A 135 4.77 -6.69 15.80
N LEU A 136 4.28 -7.29 16.89
CA LEU A 136 4.72 -6.95 18.24
C LEU A 136 6.17 -7.36 18.50
N ALA A 137 6.55 -8.59 18.15
CA ALA A 137 7.91 -9.10 18.31
C ALA A 137 8.94 -8.29 17.50
N SER A 138 8.51 -7.74 16.35
CA SER A 138 9.39 -6.96 15.48
C SER A 138 9.96 -5.69 16.12
N ALA A 139 9.33 -5.18 17.17
CA ALA A 139 9.73 -3.92 17.80
C ALA A 139 10.41 -4.11 19.17
N THR A 140 10.47 -5.35 19.68
CA THR A 140 10.99 -5.70 21.00
C THR A 140 12.15 -6.67 20.96
N GLU A 141 12.13 -7.64 20.04
CA GLU A 141 13.04 -8.79 20.07
C GLU A 141 13.89 -8.90 18.80
N ALA A 142 13.30 -8.70 17.62
CA ALA A 142 13.99 -8.85 16.34
C ALA A 142 13.53 -7.78 15.36
N PRO A 143 14.34 -6.74 15.07
CA PRO A 143 13.95 -5.66 14.17
C PRO A 143 13.49 -6.19 12.82
N ALA A 144 12.22 -5.98 12.46
CA ALA A 144 11.78 -6.25 11.10
C ALA A 144 12.32 -5.18 10.15
N PRO A 145 12.62 -5.55 8.89
CA PRO A 145 12.85 -4.58 7.84
C PRO A 145 11.65 -3.64 7.69
N VAL A 146 11.91 -2.34 7.70
CA VAL A 146 10.85 -1.30 7.69
C VAL A 146 9.91 -1.47 6.49
N ASP A 147 10.45 -1.77 5.31
CA ASP A 147 9.64 -2.01 4.12
C ASP A 147 8.67 -3.18 4.29
N ALA A 148 9.05 -4.23 5.03
CA ALA A 148 8.16 -5.36 5.30
C ALA A 148 6.98 -4.97 6.21
N LEU A 149 7.25 -4.15 7.24
CA LEU A 149 6.21 -3.61 8.11
C LEU A 149 5.28 -2.65 7.37
N VAL A 150 5.82 -1.84 6.45
CA VAL A 150 5.05 -0.93 5.61
C VAL A 150 4.13 -1.72 4.68
N ASP A 151 4.65 -2.71 3.95
CA ASP A 151 3.83 -3.53 3.07
C ASP A 151 2.74 -4.27 3.85
N ALA A 152 3.08 -4.79 5.04
CA ALA A 152 2.10 -5.41 5.93
C ALA A 152 1.00 -4.44 6.37
N VAL A 153 1.33 -3.21 6.84
CA VAL A 153 0.32 -2.25 7.29
C VAL A 153 -0.55 -1.75 6.15
N LEU A 154 0.02 -1.62 4.95
CA LEU A 154 -0.69 -1.20 3.75
C LEU A 154 -1.56 -2.31 3.14
N ALA A 155 -1.31 -3.59 3.47
CA ALA A 155 -2.12 -4.73 3.06
C ALA A 155 -3.12 -5.21 4.12
N GLU A 156 -2.92 -4.85 5.40
CA GLU A 156 -3.72 -5.35 6.52
C GLU A 156 -5.17 -4.84 6.54
N ARG A 157 -6.10 -5.75 6.81
CA ARG A 157 -7.55 -5.46 6.92
C ARG A 157 -8.07 -5.61 8.35
N ASP A 158 -7.40 -6.42 9.18
CA ASP A 158 -7.75 -6.61 10.57
C ASP A 158 -7.32 -5.38 11.40
N PRO A 159 -8.24 -4.74 12.14
CA PRO A 159 -7.96 -3.51 12.87
C PRO A 159 -6.94 -3.69 14.00
N ASN A 160 -6.92 -4.85 14.66
CA ASN A 160 -6.01 -5.14 15.77
C ASN A 160 -4.59 -5.37 15.25
N VAL A 161 -4.47 -6.14 14.17
CA VAL A 161 -3.16 -6.35 13.51
C VAL A 161 -2.64 -5.03 12.95
N ALA A 162 -3.50 -4.23 12.31
CA ALA A 162 -3.12 -2.93 11.79
C ALA A 162 -2.65 -1.98 12.92
N GLY A 163 -3.27 -2.07 14.10
CA GLY A 163 -2.83 -1.35 15.30
C GLY A 163 -1.41 -1.74 15.73
N ALA A 164 -1.14 -3.05 15.84
CA ALA A 164 0.19 -3.56 16.19
C ALA A 164 1.27 -3.16 15.17
N LEU A 165 0.95 -3.22 13.86
CA LEU A 165 1.86 -2.80 12.80
C LEU A 165 2.15 -1.30 12.84
N ARG A 166 1.14 -0.44 13.08
CA ARG A 166 1.36 1.00 13.26
C ARG A 166 2.22 1.29 14.48
N TRP A 167 2.01 0.58 15.58
CA TRP A 167 2.84 0.70 16.77
C TRP A 167 4.31 0.30 16.51
N ALA A 168 4.53 -0.79 15.77
CA ALA A 168 5.88 -1.21 15.37
C ALA A 168 6.55 -0.16 14.46
N LEU A 169 5.83 0.37 13.47
CA LEU A 169 6.32 1.42 12.58
C LEU A 169 6.65 2.73 13.32
N ALA A 170 5.87 3.10 14.33
CA ALA A 170 6.16 4.27 15.15
C ALA A 170 7.52 4.17 15.86
N ARG A 171 7.95 2.94 16.18
CA ARG A 171 9.26 2.66 16.78
C ARG A 171 10.40 2.60 15.75
N ALA A 172 10.11 2.18 14.52
CA ALA A 172 11.05 2.29 13.40
C ALA A 172 11.35 3.76 13.04
N GLY A 173 10.47 4.69 13.39
CA GLY A 173 10.74 6.12 13.30
C GLY A 173 10.66 6.65 11.86
N GLN A 174 11.61 7.52 11.48
CA GLN A 174 11.53 8.29 10.22
C GLN A 174 11.76 7.44 8.97
N ASP A 175 12.41 6.28 9.09
CA ASP A 175 12.69 5.38 7.95
C ASP A 175 11.41 4.87 7.29
N ALA A 176 10.31 4.81 8.05
CA ALA A 176 9.00 4.41 7.53
C ALA A 176 8.31 5.51 6.70
N LEU A 177 8.73 6.78 6.81
CA LEU A 177 8.00 7.91 6.24
C LEU A 177 7.99 7.88 4.70
N ALA A 178 9.14 7.66 4.07
CA ALA A 178 9.23 7.67 2.61
C ALA A 178 8.42 6.52 1.95
N PRO A 179 8.51 5.25 2.40
CA PRO A 179 7.62 4.18 1.93
C PRO A 179 6.13 4.45 2.17
N LEU A 180 5.75 4.95 3.35
CA LEU A 180 4.34 5.27 3.65
C LEU A 180 3.81 6.42 2.78
N SER A 181 4.67 7.39 2.45
CA SER A 181 4.31 8.51 1.58
C SER A 181 3.98 8.03 0.16
N ARG A 182 4.68 6.99 -0.36
CA ARG A 182 4.29 6.33 -1.62
C ARG A 182 2.90 5.72 -1.53
N GLY A 183 2.53 5.13 -0.37
CA GLY A 183 1.20 4.59 -0.12
C GLY A 183 0.06 5.63 -0.20
N LEU A 184 0.33 6.90 0.13
CA LEU A 184 -0.63 8.00 -0.02
C LEU A 184 -0.96 8.30 -1.49
N GLY A 185 -0.05 8.00 -2.41
CA GLY A 185 -0.24 8.13 -3.87
C GLY A 185 -0.87 6.91 -4.54
N SER A 186 -1.24 5.87 -3.78
CA SER A 186 -1.81 4.64 -4.34
C SER A 186 -3.14 4.90 -5.08
N PRO A 187 -3.42 4.22 -6.21
CA PRO A 187 -4.73 4.27 -6.85
C PRO A 187 -5.83 3.71 -5.94
N ASP A 188 -5.51 2.78 -5.04
CA ASP A 188 -6.46 2.18 -4.09
C ASP A 188 -6.70 3.09 -2.88
N ALA A 189 -7.96 3.53 -2.71
CA ALA A 189 -8.40 4.35 -1.58
C ALA A 189 -8.17 3.69 -0.21
N ALA A 190 -8.33 2.36 -0.10
CA ALA A 190 -8.10 1.64 1.14
C ALA A 190 -6.62 1.66 1.53
N VAL A 191 -5.71 1.60 0.56
CA VAL A 191 -4.26 1.76 0.80
C VAL A 191 -3.95 3.18 1.25
N ARG A 192 -4.48 4.22 0.58
CA ARG A 192 -4.26 5.61 1.00
C ARG A 192 -4.73 5.88 2.44
N ARG A 193 -5.89 5.35 2.82
CA ARG A 193 -6.44 5.47 4.18
C ARG A 193 -5.58 4.78 5.23
N ARG A 194 -5.00 3.62 4.90
CA ARG A 194 -4.07 2.92 5.81
C ARG A 194 -2.74 3.66 5.91
N ALA A 195 -2.23 4.17 4.80
CA ALA A 195 -1.02 4.97 4.76
C ALA A 195 -1.12 6.21 5.65
N VAL A 196 -2.18 7.02 5.52
CA VAL A 196 -2.33 8.24 6.35
C VAL A 196 -2.44 7.93 7.84
N ARG A 197 -3.10 6.82 8.21
CA ARG A 197 -3.17 6.37 9.62
C ARG A 197 -1.81 5.95 10.16
N ALA A 198 -0.99 5.30 9.33
CA ALA A 198 0.36 4.92 9.72
C ALA A 198 1.27 6.15 9.83
N VAL A 199 1.22 7.09 8.88
CA VAL A 199 1.98 8.36 8.93
C VAL A 199 1.59 9.18 10.16
N ALA A 200 0.30 9.24 10.50
CA ALA A 200 -0.19 9.95 11.68
C ALA A 200 0.37 9.38 12.99
N GLY A 201 0.58 8.06 13.04
CA GLY A 201 1.16 7.37 14.20
C GLY A 201 2.68 7.45 14.32
N LEU A 202 3.39 7.97 13.31
CA LEU A 202 4.85 8.19 13.39
C LEU A 202 5.18 9.32 14.38
N PRO A 203 6.39 9.29 14.99
CA PRO A 203 6.86 10.36 15.86
C PRO A 203 6.74 11.74 15.18
N PRO A 204 6.28 12.77 15.91
CA PRO A 204 6.09 14.10 15.34
C PRO A 204 7.42 14.68 14.87
N GLY A 205 7.39 15.35 13.72
CA GLY A 205 8.55 16.01 13.13
C GLY A 205 8.14 16.87 11.93
N PRO A 206 9.03 17.76 11.47
CA PRO A 206 8.73 18.66 10.34
C PRO A 206 8.38 17.87 9.07
N ALA A 207 9.14 16.81 8.75
CA ALA A 207 8.90 15.98 7.58
C ALA A 207 7.53 15.27 7.62
N VAL A 208 7.17 14.64 8.74
CA VAL A 208 5.86 13.99 8.92
C VAL A 208 4.73 15.02 8.80
N THR A 209 4.94 16.22 9.37
CA THR A 209 3.95 17.30 9.33
C THR A 209 3.72 17.81 7.91
N GLU A 210 4.78 17.97 7.12
CA GLU A 210 4.65 18.35 5.70
C GLU A 210 3.92 17.29 4.88
N VAL A 211 4.23 16.01 5.08
CA VAL A 211 3.51 14.92 4.40
C VAL A 211 2.02 14.93 4.74
N LEU A 212 1.67 15.17 6.01
CA LEU A 212 0.27 15.30 6.42
C LEU A 212 -0.39 16.56 5.86
N ARG A 213 0.30 17.70 5.79
CA ARG A 213 -0.22 18.93 5.15
C ARG A 213 -0.52 18.72 3.69
N GLU A 214 0.39 18.05 2.98
CA GLU A 214 0.20 17.75 1.57
C GLU A 214 -0.96 16.78 1.36
N ALA A 215 -1.01 15.68 2.12
CA ALA A 215 -2.14 14.76 2.08
C ALA A 215 -3.49 15.45 2.41
N HIS A 216 -3.48 16.40 3.35
CA HIS A 216 -4.65 17.19 3.69
C HIS A 216 -5.11 18.10 2.54
N ARG A 217 -4.17 18.70 1.80
CA ARG A 217 -4.47 19.65 0.72
C ARG A 217 -4.88 18.96 -0.58
N THR A 218 -4.16 17.91 -0.99
CA THR A 218 -4.22 17.40 -2.37
C THR A 218 -4.85 16.02 -2.49
N SER A 219 -5.09 15.30 -1.39
CA SER A 219 -5.66 13.95 -1.50
C SER A 219 -7.08 14.00 -2.09
N PRO A 220 -7.39 13.17 -3.11
CA PRO A 220 -8.75 13.06 -3.65
C PRO A 220 -9.72 12.41 -2.65
N ASP A 221 -9.20 11.65 -1.68
CA ASP A 221 -10.02 10.95 -0.68
C ASP A 221 -10.32 11.85 0.54
N VAL A 222 -11.58 12.19 0.72
CA VAL A 222 -12.03 13.00 1.87
C VAL A 222 -11.68 12.38 3.22
N ALA A 223 -11.68 11.05 3.33
CA ALA A 223 -11.33 10.37 4.57
C ALA A 223 -9.84 10.55 4.89
N VAL A 224 -8.98 10.61 3.86
CA VAL A 224 -7.55 10.89 4.04
C VAL A 224 -7.35 12.33 4.50
N ARG A 225 -8.02 13.30 3.86
CA ARG A 225 -7.93 14.71 4.26
C ARG A 225 -8.39 14.95 5.69
N ARG A 226 -9.49 14.31 6.11
CA ARG A 226 -10.01 14.39 7.48
C ARG A 226 -9.07 13.76 8.49
N HIS A 227 -8.51 12.59 8.20
CA HIS A 227 -7.58 11.94 9.12
C HIS A 227 -6.27 12.74 9.28
N ALA A 228 -5.77 13.31 8.19
CA ALA A 228 -4.64 14.24 8.23
C ALA A 228 -4.98 15.49 9.06
N ALA A 229 -6.18 16.07 8.89
CA ALA A 229 -6.63 17.24 9.64
C ALA A 229 -6.65 17.01 11.15
N LEU A 230 -7.16 15.87 11.63
CA LEU A 230 -7.14 15.52 13.06
C LEU A 230 -5.72 15.57 13.64
N THR A 231 -4.78 14.93 12.93
CA THR A 231 -3.39 14.85 13.38
C THR A 231 -2.70 16.22 13.33
N LEU A 232 -2.96 17.01 12.28
CA LEU A 232 -2.43 18.36 12.14
C LEU A 232 -2.97 19.29 13.24
N GLY A 233 -4.27 19.20 13.56
CA GLY A 233 -4.89 19.99 14.63
C GLY A 233 -4.34 19.64 16.01
N ALA A 234 -4.22 18.35 16.32
CA ALA A 234 -3.58 17.89 17.56
C ALA A 234 -2.11 18.36 17.70
N ARG A 235 -1.44 18.64 16.56
CA ARG A 235 -0.06 19.19 16.51
C ARG A 235 -0.02 20.71 16.45
N GLY A 236 -1.15 21.41 16.58
CA GLY A 236 -1.19 22.87 16.60
C GLY A 236 -1.12 23.54 15.22
N VAL A 237 -1.34 22.81 14.13
CA VAL A 237 -1.33 23.35 12.75
C VAL A 237 -2.72 23.89 12.39
N ALA A 238 -2.82 25.21 12.26
CA ALA A 238 -4.09 25.92 12.04
C ALA A 238 -4.76 25.65 10.68
N ASP A 239 -4.01 25.21 9.67
CA ASP A 239 -4.52 24.93 8.32
C ASP A 239 -5.69 23.92 8.33
N ALA A 240 -5.72 23.04 9.34
CA ALA A 240 -6.74 22.01 9.49
C ALA A 240 -8.11 22.54 9.99
N VAL A 241 -8.17 23.75 10.57
CA VAL A 241 -9.37 24.27 11.27
C VAL A 241 -10.64 24.16 10.42
N PRO A 242 -10.70 24.60 9.15
CA PRO A 242 -11.93 24.53 8.36
C PRO A 242 -12.44 23.08 8.22
N THR A 243 -11.53 22.12 8.02
CA THR A 243 -11.92 20.72 7.87
C THR A 243 -12.35 20.10 9.20
N LEU A 244 -11.73 20.49 10.33
CA LEU A 244 -12.16 20.05 11.66
C LEU A 244 -13.56 20.57 11.99
N VAL A 245 -13.86 21.83 11.67
CA VAL A 245 -15.21 22.39 11.81
C VAL A 245 -16.20 21.64 10.94
N ASP A 246 -15.87 21.37 9.66
CA ASP A 246 -16.72 20.57 8.77
C ASP A 246 -17.00 19.17 9.35
N MET A 247 -15.99 18.52 9.95
CA MET A 247 -16.13 17.21 10.61
C MET A 247 -17.12 17.24 11.77
N VAL A 248 -17.07 18.29 12.60
CA VAL A 248 -18.05 18.51 13.69
C VAL A 248 -19.45 18.69 13.13
N VAL A 249 -19.62 19.42 12.02
CA VAL A 249 -20.93 19.66 11.39
C VAL A 249 -21.50 18.38 10.78
N VAL A 250 -20.69 17.56 10.11
CA VAL A 250 -21.16 16.36 9.39
C VAL A 250 -21.17 15.06 10.21
N GLU A 251 -20.78 15.11 11.49
CA GLU A 251 -20.79 13.98 12.43
C GLU A 251 -19.77 12.89 12.08
N VAL A 252 -18.55 13.31 11.74
CA VAL A 252 -17.48 12.39 11.36
C VAL A 252 -16.27 12.65 12.22
N ASN A 253 -16.04 11.78 13.21
CA ASN A 253 -15.03 11.97 14.27
C ASN A 253 -15.17 13.36 14.90
N ASP A 254 -16.41 13.77 15.19
CA ASP A 254 -16.76 15.09 15.69
C ASP A 254 -16.16 15.38 17.06
N VAL A 255 -16.10 14.36 17.93
CA VAL A 255 -15.43 14.46 19.24
C VAL A 255 -13.93 14.72 19.06
N ASP A 256 -13.23 13.88 18.29
CA ASP A 256 -11.79 14.07 18.03
C ASP A 256 -11.50 15.42 17.34
N ALA A 257 -12.41 15.87 16.47
CA ALA A 257 -12.29 17.15 15.80
C ALA A 257 -12.47 18.33 16.77
N ALA A 258 -13.45 18.25 17.68
CA ALA A 258 -13.65 19.25 18.73
C ALA A 258 -12.43 19.33 19.68
N ASP A 259 -11.85 18.20 20.06
CA ASP A 259 -10.63 18.15 20.88
C ASP A 259 -9.42 18.77 20.16
N ALA A 260 -9.28 18.50 18.86
CA ALA A 260 -8.23 19.12 18.04
C ALA A 260 -8.43 20.65 17.92
N LEU A 261 -9.67 21.13 17.78
CA LEU A 261 -9.99 22.56 17.79
C LEU A 261 -9.69 23.20 19.15
N SER A 262 -10.01 22.53 20.25
CA SER A 262 -9.66 22.99 21.60
C SER A 262 -8.15 23.10 21.79
N THR A 263 -7.40 22.10 21.32
CA THR A 263 -5.93 22.12 21.34
C THR A 263 -5.37 23.32 20.55
N LEU A 264 -5.92 23.59 19.37
CA LEU A 264 -5.52 24.75 18.55
C LEU A 264 -5.88 26.09 19.21
N ALA A 265 -6.94 26.11 20.00
CA ALA A 265 -7.43 27.27 20.74
C ALA A 265 -6.70 27.53 22.07
N ALA A 266 -5.59 26.82 22.35
CA ALA A 266 -4.77 27.06 23.53
C ALA A 266 -4.16 28.48 23.59
N ARG A 267 -4.10 29.19 22.46
CA ARG A 267 -3.62 30.58 22.36
C ARG A 267 -4.78 31.53 22.03
N PRO A 268 -4.81 32.76 22.59
CA PRO A 268 -5.93 33.68 22.40
C PRO A 268 -6.27 34.01 20.95
N ALA A 269 -5.27 34.32 20.11
CA ALA A 269 -5.53 34.70 18.72
C ALA A 269 -6.11 33.55 17.86
N PRO A 270 -5.60 32.31 17.91
CA PRO A 270 -6.27 31.16 17.31
C PRO A 270 -7.66 30.88 17.89
N ALA A 271 -7.85 30.99 19.21
CA ALA A 271 -9.13 30.74 19.86
C ALA A 271 -10.24 31.64 19.31
N GLU A 272 -9.97 32.94 19.19
CA GLU A 272 -10.92 33.90 18.61
C GLU A 272 -11.25 33.61 17.15
N ARG A 273 -10.26 33.19 16.35
CA ARG A 273 -10.50 32.80 14.94
C ARG A 273 -11.35 31.54 14.83
N ILE A 274 -11.08 30.54 15.67
CA ILE A 274 -11.85 29.29 15.69
C ILE A 274 -13.28 29.57 16.16
N ALA A 275 -13.44 30.37 17.22
CA ALA A 275 -14.76 30.80 17.70
C ALA A 275 -15.56 31.52 16.61
N ALA A 276 -14.94 32.46 15.90
CA ALA A 276 -15.59 33.17 14.79
C ALA A 276 -16.07 32.22 13.68
N LEU A 277 -15.26 31.23 13.30
CA LEU A 277 -15.66 30.23 12.31
C LEU A 277 -16.80 29.33 12.80
N LEU A 278 -16.79 28.91 14.06
CA LEU A 278 -17.88 28.14 14.65
C LEU A 278 -19.19 28.95 14.66
N VAL A 279 -19.13 30.23 15.01
CA VAL A 279 -20.26 31.17 14.98
C VAL A 279 -20.79 31.35 13.56
N GLU A 280 -19.91 31.52 12.57
CA GLU A 280 -20.30 31.60 11.16
C GLU A 280 -21.08 30.35 10.72
N ARG A 281 -20.63 29.15 11.13
CA ARG A 281 -21.33 27.90 10.82
C ARG A 281 -22.65 27.74 11.57
N LEU A 282 -22.75 28.22 12.81
CA LEU A 282 -24.00 28.23 13.57
C LEU A 282 -25.06 29.13 12.90
N ALA A 283 -24.66 30.29 12.37
CA ALA A 283 -25.54 31.24 11.71
C ALA A 283 -26.01 30.80 10.30
N HIS A 284 -25.36 29.79 9.71
CA HIS A 284 -25.69 29.32 8.38
C HIS A 284 -27.06 28.61 8.37
N ARG A 285 -27.98 29.05 7.50
CA ARG A 285 -29.38 28.56 7.47
C ARG A 285 -29.51 27.03 7.28
N ALA A 286 -28.55 26.41 6.61
CA ALA A 286 -28.54 24.96 6.41
C ALA A 286 -28.10 24.15 7.65
N THR A 287 -27.64 24.81 8.72
CA THR A 287 -27.17 24.15 9.94
C THR A 287 -28.36 23.74 10.80
N GLY A 288 -28.76 22.48 10.66
CA GLY A 288 -29.86 21.90 11.45
C GLY A 288 -29.54 21.76 12.95
N PRO A 289 -30.55 21.50 13.78
CA PRO A 289 -30.41 21.49 15.25
C PRO A 289 -29.35 20.51 15.77
N ALA A 290 -29.23 19.32 15.17
CA ALA A 290 -28.22 18.33 15.56
C ALA A 290 -26.79 18.82 15.31
N ALA A 291 -26.56 19.56 14.22
CA ALA A 291 -25.26 20.17 13.92
C ALA A 291 -24.99 21.38 14.82
N ARG A 292 -26.00 22.22 15.08
CA ARG A 292 -25.87 23.33 16.04
C ARG A 292 -25.48 22.83 17.42
N ARG A 293 -26.14 21.77 17.93
CA ARG A 293 -25.79 21.14 19.22
C ARG A 293 -24.33 20.70 19.28
N ARG A 294 -23.80 20.06 18.23
CA ARG A 294 -22.38 19.65 18.16
C ARG A 294 -21.43 20.83 18.10
N LEU A 295 -21.77 21.89 17.37
CA LEU A 295 -21.01 23.14 17.37
C LEU A 295 -21.04 23.82 18.74
N THR A 296 -22.17 23.82 19.45
CA THR A 296 -22.29 24.28 20.84
C THR A 296 -21.38 23.49 21.78
N GLN A 297 -21.34 22.16 21.64
CA GLN A 297 -20.42 21.31 22.40
C GLN A 297 -18.95 21.62 22.08
N ALA A 298 -18.61 21.80 20.79
CA ALA A 298 -17.26 22.17 20.38
C ALA A 298 -16.84 23.53 20.95
N LEU A 299 -17.75 24.52 21.00
CA LEU A 299 -17.51 25.82 21.62
C LEU A 299 -17.10 25.70 23.09
N ALA A 300 -17.53 24.66 23.82
CA ALA A 300 -17.16 24.45 25.22
C ALA A 300 -15.64 24.44 25.43
N GLY A 301 -14.89 23.82 24.51
CA GLY A 301 -13.43 23.73 24.54
C GLY A 301 -12.69 24.97 24.00
N ILE A 302 -13.40 26.01 23.54
CA ILE A 302 -12.82 27.21 22.93
C ILE A 302 -12.90 28.41 23.89
N PRO A 303 -11.78 28.86 24.49
CA PRO A 303 -11.80 30.02 25.37
C PRO A 303 -12.03 31.32 24.59
N GLY A 304 -12.41 32.37 25.31
CA GLY A 304 -12.45 33.74 24.78
C GLY A 304 -13.85 34.35 24.67
N PRO A 305 -13.94 35.69 24.59
CA PRO A 305 -15.20 36.43 24.59
C PRO A 305 -16.14 36.07 23.44
N THR A 306 -15.61 35.76 22.24
CA THR A 306 -16.47 35.39 21.10
C THR A 306 -17.21 34.08 21.36
N ALA A 307 -16.53 33.08 21.90
CA ALA A 307 -17.15 31.80 22.25
C ALA A 307 -18.17 31.96 23.38
N THR A 308 -17.86 32.74 24.42
CA THR A 308 -18.79 33.00 25.53
C THR A 308 -20.05 33.74 25.06
N ARG A 309 -19.91 34.77 24.20
CA ARG A 309 -21.07 35.47 23.64
C ARG A 309 -21.94 34.54 22.79
N ALA A 310 -21.32 33.74 21.94
CA ALA A 310 -22.03 32.77 21.10
C ALA A 310 -22.83 31.76 21.94
N LEU A 311 -22.26 31.27 23.03
CA LEU A 311 -22.98 30.39 23.95
C LEU A 311 -24.15 31.11 24.65
N ALA A 312 -24.00 32.40 24.97
CA ALA A 312 -25.08 33.18 25.59
C ALA A 312 -26.25 33.36 24.61
N ASP A 313 -25.96 33.67 23.35
CA ASP A 313 -26.97 33.78 22.30
C ASP A 313 -27.69 32.43 22.08
N LEU A 314 -26.96 31.31 22.17
CA LEU A 314 -27.50 29.96 22.00
C LEU A 314 -28.39 29.50 23.15
N CYS A 315 -28.36 30.12 24.33
CA CYS A 315 -29.31 29.82 25.41
C CYS A 315 -30.76 30.11 25.00
N GLU A 316 -30.95 30.99 24.01
CA GLU A 316 -32.25 31.35 23.45
C GLU A 316 -32.52 30.65 22.10
N ASP A 317 -31.77 29.60 21.75
CA ASP A 317 -31.99 28.85 20.49
C ASP A 317 -33.39 28.21 20.48
N GLU A 318 -34.04 28.26 19.32
CA GLU A 318 -35.38 27.69 19.10
C GLU A 318 -35.43 26.18 19.41
N ASP A 319 -34.31 25.48 19.21
CA ASP A 319 -34.16 24.09 19.62
C ASP A 319 -33.77 23.97 21.09
N ARG A 320 -34.68 23.40 21.89
CA ARG A 320 -34.49 23.24 23.34
C ARG A 320 -33.24 22.45 23.71
N ALA A 321 -32.81 21.47 22.91
CA ALA A 321 -31.62 20.69 23.24
C ALA A 321 -30.34 21.50 23.03
N VAL A 322 -30.31 22.38 22.02
CA VAL A 322 -29.22 23.34 21.80
C VAL A 322 -29.16 24.34 22.97
N ALA A 323 -30.30 24.95 23.32
CA ALA A 323 -30.41 25.89 24.43
C ALA A 323 -29.92 25.31 25.76
N LEU A 324 -30.40 24.13 26.15
CA LEU A 324 -29.97 23.46 27.38
C LEU A 324 -28.48 23.13 27.39
N THR A 325 -27.93 22.73 26.23
CA THR A 325 -26.49 22.45 26.11
C THR A 325 -25.67 23.73 26.30
N ALA A 326 -26.11 24.84 25.71
CA ALA A 326 -25.44 26.13 25.84
C ALA A 326 -25.45 26.64 27.28
N SER A 327 -26.61 26.58 27.96
CA SER A 327 -26.73 26.98 29.38
C SER A 327 -25.84 26.14 30.30
N TYR A 328 -25.79 24.81 30.08
CA TYR A 328 -24.92 23.92 30.83
C TYR A 328 -23.44 24.28 30.64
N VAL A 329 -23.01 24.50 29.39
CA VAL A 329 -21.62 24.84 29.08
C VAL A 329 -21.22 26.21 29.67
N LEU A 330 -22.10 27.21 29.62
CA LEU A 330 -21.85 28.51 30.25
C LEU A 330 -21.73 28.40 31.77
N GLY A 331 -22.64 27.66 32.41
CA GLY A 331 -22.57 27.44 33.86
C GLY A 331 -21.25 26.80 34.29
N MET A 332 -20.70 25.89 33.50
CA MET A 332 -19.37 25.32 33.76
C MET A 332 -18.21 26.32 33.62
N ARG A 333 -18.36 27.35 32.77
CA ARG A 333 -17.33 28.40 32.55
C ARG A 333 -17.32 29.45 33.65
N GLU A 334 -18.49 29.75 34.20
CA GLU A 334 -18.65 30.75 35.26
C GLU A 334 -18.24 30.20 36.63
N GLY A 335 -18.22 28.86 36.80
CA GLY A 335 -17.83 28.18 38.04
C GLY A 335 -18.84 28.40 39.18
N PRO A 336 -18.86 27.55 40.22
CA PRO A 336 -19.56 27.91 41.46
C PRO A 336 -18.79 29.07 42.09
N GLY A 337 -19.41 30.25 42.12
CA GLY A 337 -18.89 31.42 42.84
C GLY A 337 -18.77 31.19 44.34
#